data_AF-A0A1G7BRC0-F1
#
_entry.id   AF-A0A1G7BRC0-F1
#
_cell.length_a   1.000
_cell.length_b   1.000
_cell.length_c   1.000
_cell.angle_alpha   90.00
_cell.angle_beta   90.00
_cell.angle_gamma   90.00
#
_symmetry.space_group_name_H-M   'P 1'
#
loop_
_entity.id
_entity.type
_entity.pdbx_description
1 polymer ?
#
loop_
_entity_poly.entity_id
_entity_poly.type
_entity_poly.pdbx_seq_one_letter_code
_entity_poly.pdbx_strand_id
1 'polypeptide(L)'
;MELSQRQADIAFALVLVQLMIAPEILIVENDATLAHLGLVGTILGIGLPYMASAFGIFLLRQAFKSTQKELEEAARLEGCSTVGVLWRVHVPLA
;
A
#
# COMPACT_ATOMS: atom_id res chain seq x y z
N MET A 1 12.96 -18.66 4.80
CA MET A 1 12.33 -17.86 3.73
C MET A 1 10.81 -18.03 3.70
N GLU A 2 10.27 -19.25 3.87
CA GLU A 2 8.82 -19.51 3.85
C GLU A 2 8.01 -18.83 4.97
N LEU A 3 8.55 -18.72 6.19
CA LEU A 3 7.87 -18.01 7.29
C LEU A 3 7.65 -16.51 7.00
N SER A 4 8.59 -15.86 6.31
CA SER A 4 8.47 -14.43 5.96
C SER A 4 7.39 -14.18 4.91
N GLN A 5 7.25 -15.07 3.92
CA GLN A 5 6.19 -15.00 2.92
C GLN A 5 4.80 -15.17 3.56
N ARG A 6 4.68 -16.15 4.48
CA ARG A 6 3.43 -16.39 5.21
C ARG A 6 2.98 -15.17 6.04
N GLN A 7 3.92 -14.48 6.70
CA GLN A 7 3.60 -13.26 7.44
C GLN A 7 3.12 -12.12 6.52
N ALA A 8 3.75 -11.97 5.34
CA ALA A 8 3.33 -10.97 4.35
C ALA A 8 1.93 -11.28 3.77
N ASP A 9 1.61 -12.55 3.54
CA ASP A 9 0.29 -12.98 3.09
C ASP A 9 -0.79 -12.74 4.15
N ILE A 10 -0.49 -12.99 5.43
CA ILE A 10 -1.41 -12.71 6.54
C ILE A 10 -1.64 -11.21 6.69
N ALA A 11 -0.58 -10.40 6.67
CA ALA A 11 -0.71 -8.94 6.73
C ALA A 11 -1.54 -8.40 5.56
N PHE A 12 -1.34 -8.96 4.36
CA PHE A 12 -2.15 -8.60 3.20
C PHE A 12 -3.62 -9.00 3.36
N ALA A 13 -3.90 -10.19 3.91
CA ALA A 13 -5.26 -10.61 4.20
C ALA A 13 -5.96 -9.65 5.18
N LEU A 14 -5.25 -9.13 6.19
CA LEU A 14 -5.78 -8.11 7.09
C LEU A 14 -6.14 -6.80 6.35
N VAL A 15 -5.31 -6.38 5.38
CA VAL A 15 -5.63 -5.22 4.53
C VAL A 15 -6.89 -5.46 3.71
N LEU A 16 -7.10 -6.68 3.20
CA LEU A 16 -8.30 -7.01 2.42
C LEU A 16 -9.59 -6.91 3.24
N VAL A 17 -9.54 -7.13 4.56
CA VAL A 17 -10.71 -6.98 5.44
C VAL A 17 -11.27 -5.55 5.38
N GLN A 18 -10.41 -4.53 5.19
CA GLN A 18 -10.86 -3.14 5.03
C GLN A 18 -11.76 -2.96 3.80
N LEU A 19 -11.61 -3.77 2.74
CA LEU A 19 -12.48 -3.71 1.56
C LEU A 19 -13.91 -4.21 1.84
N MET A 20 -14.11 -4.94 2.94
CA MET A 20 -15.44 -5.40 3.38
C MET A 20 -16.18 -4.35 4.19
N ILE A 21 -15.49 -3.29 4.63
CA ILE A 21 -16.06 -2.21 5.44
C ILE A 21 -16.52 -1.11 4.51
N ALA A 22 -17.81 -0.78 4.58
CA ALA A 22 -18.40 0.31 3.81
C ALA A 22 -17.87 1.67 4.31
N PRO A 23 -17.31 2.54 3.43
CA PRO A 23 -16.75 3.83 3.85
C PRO A 23 -17.72 4.74 4.58
N GLU A 24 -19.02 4.60 4.32
CA GLU A 24 -20.10 5.41 4.90
C GLU A 24 -20.19 5.21 6.41
N ILE A 25 -19.89 4.00 6.89
CA ILE A 25 -19.93 3.66 8.33
C ILE A 25 -18.79 4.36 9.07
N LEU A 26 -17.67 4.60 8.38
CA LEU A 26 -16.47 5.19 8.97
C LEU A 26 -16.53 6.71 9.08
N ILE A 27 -17.52 7.38 8.49
CA ILE A 27 -17.60 8.85 8.45
C ILE A 27 -17.61 9.45 9.86
N VAL A 28 -18.46 8.92 10.76
CA VAL A 28 -18.61 9.45 12.12
C VAL A 28 -17.33 9.24 12.94
N GLU A 29 -16.75 8.04 12.86
CA GLU A 29 -15.52 7.71 13.59
C GLU A 29 -14.30 8.50 13.08
N ASN A 30 -14.21 8.70 11.76
CA ASN A 30 -13.18 9.50 11.15
C ASN A 30 -13.32 10.98 11.55
N ASP A 31 -14.53 11.53 11.57
CA ASP A 31 -14.77 12.93 11.98
C ASP A 31 -14.39 13.15 13.45
N ALA A 32 -14.77 12.23 14.34
CA ALA A 32 -14.35 12.25 15.75
C ALA A 32 -12.82 12.19 15.89
N THR A 33 -12.15 11.33 15.11
CA THR A 33 -10.69 11.23 15.09
C THR A 33 -10.05 12.54 14.62
N LEU A 34 -10.57 13.14 13.55
CA LEU A 34 -10.08 14.41 13.01
C LEU A 34 -10.33 15.58 13.97
N ALA A 35 -11.42 15.55 14.73
CA ALA A 35 -11.73 16.54 15.78
C ALA A 35 -10.68 16.48 16.89
N HIS A 36 -10.30 15.28 17.34
CA HIS A 36 -9.23 15.10 18.31
C HIS A 36 -7.86 15.56 17.78
N LEU A 37 -7.63 15.44 16.47
CA LEU A 37 -6.42 15.92 15.81
C LEU A 37 -6.46 17.42 15.48
N GLY A 38 -7.59 18.11 15.67
CA GLY A 38 -7.76 19.52 15.32
C GLY A 38 -7.75 19.79 13.81
N LEU A 39 -8.04 18.78 12.98
CA LEU A 39 -7.95 18.84 11.52
C LEU A 39 -9.31 18.98 10.81
N VAL A 40 -10.39 19.11 11.58
CA VAL A 40 -11.76 19.29 11.07
C VAL A 40 -11.83 20.52 10.18
N GLY A 41 -12.49 20.39 9.03
CA GLY A 41 -12.69 21.48 8.08
C GLY A 41 -11.47 21.84 7.22
N THR A 42 -10.36 21.09 7.32
CA THR A 42 -9.18 21.28 6.47
C THR A 42 -9.16 20.30 5.29
N ILE A 43 -8.56 20.70 4.16
CA ILE A 43 -8.37 19.80 3.00
C ILE A 43 -7.58 18.55 3.42
N LEU A 44 -6.58 18.72 4.28
CA LEU A 44 -5.78 17.63 4.81
C LEU A 44 -6.60 16.68 5.70
N GLY A 45 -7.49 17.22 6.54
CA GLY A 45 -8.42 16.43 7.35
C GLY A 45 -9.39 15.61 6.50
N ILE A 46 -9.92 16.19 5.41
CA ILE A 46 -10.80 15.47 4.48
C ILE A 46 -10.06 14.31 3.81
N GLY A 47 -8.79 14.50 3.40
CA GLY A 47 -8.02 13.49 2.69
C GLY A 47 -7.44 12.39 3.58
N LEU A 48 -7.02 12.72 4.80
CA LEU A 48 -6.27 11.85 5.71
C LEU A 48 -6.85 10.44 5.89
N PRO A 49 -8.16 10.28 6.19
CA PRO A 49 -8.74 8.96 6.42
C PRO A 49 -8.69 8.03 5.20
N TYR A 50 -8.59 8.61 3.99
CA TYR A 50 -8.64 7.86 2.73
C TYR A 50 -7.27 7.66 2.07
N MET A 51 -6.19 8.26 2.62
CA MET A 51 -4.84 8.12 2.06
C MET A 51 -4.33 6.66 2.11
N ALA A 52 -4.66 5.92 3.16
CA ALA A 52 -4.32 4.51 3.31
C ALA A 52 -5.41 3.61 2.70
N SER A 53 -5.45 3.56 1.37
CA SER A 53 -6.44 2.75 0.64
C SER A 53 -6.03 1.29 0.57
N ALA A 54 -6.82 0.40 1.17
CA ALA A 54 -6.65 -1.05 0.99
C ALA A 54 -6.73 -1.49 -0.48
N PHE A 55 -7.53 -0.79 -1.29
CA PHE A 55 -7.60 -1.03 -2.73
C PHE A 55 -6.29 -0.63 -3.41
N GLY A 56 -5.71 0.51 -3.02
CA GLY A 56 -4.38 0.92 -3.50
C GLY A 56 -3.29 -0.08 -3.14
N ILE A 57 -3.28 -0.59 -1.91
CA ILE A 57 -2.33 -1.62 -1.45
C ILE A 57 -2.53 -2.93 -2.23
N PHE A 58 -3.79 -3.33 -2.48
CA PHE A 58 -4.12 -4.49 -3.32
C PHE A 58 -3.51 -4.34 -4.72
N LEU A 59 -3.78 -3.23 -5.39
CA LEU A 59 -3.27 -2.98 -6.74
C LEU A 59 -1.74 -2.97 -6.79
N LEU A 60 -1.09 -2.24 -5.88
CA LEU A 60 0.38 -2.21 -5.78
C LEU A 60 0.98 -3.61 -5.61
N ARG A 61 0.36 -4.43 -4.77
CA ARG A 61 0.83 -5.80 -4.57
C ARG A 61 0.66 -6.66 -5.83
N GLN A 62 -0.46 -6.52 -6.55
CA GLN A 62 -0.65 -7.25 -7.81
C GLN A 62 0.35 -6.80 -8.88
N ALA A 63 0.59 -5.49 -8.97
CA ALA A 63 1.53 -4.91 -9.92
C ALA A 63 2.98 -5.40 -9.68
N PHE A 64 3.47 -5.35 -8.43
CA PHE A 64 4.81 -5.84 -8.13
C PHE A 64 4.95 -7.36 -8.20
N LYS A 65 3.85 -8.11 -8.01
CA LYS A 65 3.86 -9.58 -8.20
C LYS A 65 3.89 -9.97 -9.68
N SER A 66 3.41 -9.13 -10.59
CA SER A 66 3.40 -9.43 -12.03
C SER A 66 4.74 -9.12 -12.71
N THR A 67 5.60 -8.30 -12.08
CA THR A 67 6.94 -7.99 -12.60
C THR A 67 7.80 -9.24 -12.74
N GLN A 68 8.43 -9.40 -13.91
CA GLN A 68 9.29 -10.54 -14.21
C GLN A 68 10.58 -10.48 -13.39
N LYS A 69 10.92 -11.59 -12.71
CA LYS A 69 12.15 -11.71 -11.89
C LYS A 69 13.43 -11.47 -12.68
N GLU A 70 13.42 -11.79 -13.97
CA GLU A 70 14.57 -11.62 -14.87
C GLU A 70 15.02 -10.16 -14.97
N LEU A 71 14.08 -9.20 -14.96
CA LEU A 71 14.37 -7.77 -15.01
C LEU A 71 15.04 -7.28 -13.72
N GLU A 72 14.60 -7.82 -12.59
CA GLU A 72 15.20 -7.55 -11.29
C GLU A 72 16.62 -8.13 -11.19
N GLU A 73 16.83 -9.35 -11.67
CA GLU A 73 18.15 -9.99 -11.72
C GLU A 73 19.11 -9.23 -12.65
N ALA A 74 18.64 -8.78 -13.82
CA ALA A 74 19.40 -7.93 -14.74
C ALA A 74 19.83 -6.61 -14.08
N ALA A 75 18.90 -5.91 -13.41
CA ALA A 75 19.21 -4.66 -12.71
C ALA A 75 20.21 -4.87 -11.55
N ARG A 76 20.14 -6.01 -10.84
CA ARG A 76 21.12 -6.37 -9.81
C ARG A 76 22.49 -6.67 -10.41
N LEU A 77 22.56 -7.34 -11.57
CA LEU A 77 23.81 -7.57 -12.30
C LEU A 77 24.46 -6.26 -12.76
N GLU A 78 23.66 -5.26 -13.12
CA GLU A 78 24.12 -3.90 -13.41
C GLU A 78 24.55 -3.09 -12.17
N GLY A 79 24.50 -3.69 -10.98
CA GLY A 79 24.94 -3.05 -9.73
C GLY A 79 23.90 -2.11 -9.11
N CYS A 80 22.62 -2.17 -9.51
CA CYS A 80 21.58 -1.39 -8.84
C CYS A 80 21.37 -1.87 -7.39
N SER A 81 21.32 -0.90 -6.46
CA SER A 81 20.88 -1.18 -5.08
C SER A 81 19.40 -1.58 -5.06
N THR A 82 18.93 -2.19 -3.97
CA THR A 82 17.51 -2.57 -3.82
C THR A 82 16.54 -1.40 -4.03
N VAL A 83 16.91 -0.19 -3.57
CA VAL A 83 16.11 1.03 -3.80
C VAL A 83 16.17 1.46 -5.27
N GLY A 84 17.33 1.28 -5.92
CA GLY A 84 17.49 1.51 -7.35
C GLY A 84 16.62 0.58 -8.18
N VAL A 85 16.57 -0.72 -7.84
CA VAL A 85 15.70 -1.70 -8.48
C VAL A 85 14.22 -1.34 -8.29
N LEU A 86 13.81 -0.93 -7.08
CA LEU A 86 12.44 -0.48 -6.83
C LEU A 86 12.04 0.67 -7.78
N TRP A 87 12.84 1.73 -7.83
CA TRP A 87 12.50 2.93 -8.61
C TRP A 87 12.69 2.78 -10.12
N ARG A 88 13.64 1.96 -10.57
CA ARG A 88 13.98 1.82 -12.00
C ARG A 88 13.31 0.63 -12.67
N VAL A 89 12.85 -0.35 -11.92
CA VAL A 89 12.21 -1.57 -12.44
C VAL A 89 10.76 -1.64 -11.96
N HIS A 90 10.54 -1.80 -10.66
CA HIS A 90 9.19 -2.07 -10.14
C HIS A 90 8.21 -0.90 -10.34
N VAL A 91 8.60 0.34 -10.03
CA VAL A 91 7.74 1.52 -10.17
C VAL A 91 7.30 1.82 -11.61
N PRO A 92 8.18 1.86 -12.63
CA PRO A 92 7.76 2.16 -14.01
C PRO A 92 7.03 1.00 -14.71
N LEU A 93 7.15 -0.22 -14.20
CA LEU A 93 6.47 -1.41 -14.75
C LEU A 93 5.13 -1.72 -14.07
N ALA A 94 4.82 -1.04 -12.95
CA ALA A 94 3.61 -1.23 -12.16
C ALA A 94 2.41 -0.42 -12.68
#